data_AF-A0A967ZD54-F1
#
_entry.id   AF-A0A967ZD54-F1
#
_cell.length_a   1.000
_cell.length_b   1.000
_cell.length_c   1.000
_cell.angle_alpha   90.00
_cell.angle_beta   90.00
_cell.angle_gamma   90.00
#
_symmetry.space_group_name_H-M   'P 1'
#
loop_
_entity.id
_entity.type
_entity.pdbx_description
1 polymer ?
#
loop_
_entity_poly.entity_id
_entity_poly.type
_entity_poly.pdbx_seq_one_letter_code
_entity_poly.pdbx_strand_id
1 'polypeptide(L)'
;MMRLTLASLLGILVALPVFAQDGETDVEEATDAAARFIEDFDREPVRCIMPSRIDRTEIIDERTVIFHMRGSDTYLNRLSHDCPRLVREKRFSYDVRTNRLCNVDTI
;
A
#
# COMPACT_ATOMS: atom_id res chain seq x y z
N MET A 1 -11.38 -53.33 -59.70
CA MET A 1 -11.93 -54.52 -59.03
C MET A 1 -11.08 -54.82 -57.80
N MET A 2 -11.78 -55.10 -56.70
CA MET A 2 -11.41 -55.16 -55.28
C MET A 2 -10.28 -56.15 -54.93
N ARG A 3 -9.45 -55.83 -53.92
CA ARG A 3 -9.03 -56.69 -52.77
C ARG A 3 -8.00 -55.95 -51.89
N LEU A 4 -8.43 -55.31 -50.79
CA LEU A 4 -8.46 -55.81 -49.40
C LEU A 4 -7.14 -56.44 -48.90
N THR A 5 -6.40 -55.71 -48.06
CA THR A 5 -5.66 -56.30 -46.94
C THR A 5 -5.94 -55.49 -45.67
N LEU A 6 -6.24 -56.21 -44.58
CA LEU A 6 -6.63 -55.69 -43.28
C LEU A 6 -5.45 -54.97 -42.61
N ALA A 7 -5.66 -53.75 -42.15
CA ALA A 7 -4.81 -53.12 -41.15
C ALA A 7 -5.59 -53.02 -39.84
N SER A 8 -5.03 -53.69 -38.85
CA SER A 8 -5.50 -53.95 -37.50
C SER A 8 -6.11 -52.74 -36.77
N LEU A 9 -7.17 -52.99 -36.00
CA LEU A 9 -7.56 -52.15 -34.87
C LEU A 9 -6.37 -52.03 -33.91
N LEU A 10 -5.95 -50.80 -33.61
CA LEU A 10 -5.39 -50.43 -32.31
C LEU A 10 -5.81 -48.99 -32.03
N GLY A 11 -6.52 -48.82 -30.91
CA GLY A 11 -7.27 -47.60 -30.60
C GLY A 11 -6.40 -46.37 -30.40
N ILE A 12 -6.99 -45.23 -30.74
CA ILE A 12 -6.59 -43.95 -30.16
C ILE A 12 -7.86 -43.35 -29.57
N LEU A 13 -7.99 -43.51 -28.25
CA LEU A 13 -8.86 -42.71 -27.40
C LEU A 13 -8.31 -41.27 -27.46
N VAL A 14 -8.79 -40.46 -28.41
CA VAL A 14 -8.41 -39.05 -28.45
C VAL A 14 -9.14 -38.36 -27.30
N ALA A 15 -8.40 -38.17 -26.21
CA ALA A 15 -8.80 -37.32 -25.11
C ALA A 15 -9.16 -35.93 -25.65
N LEU A 16 -10.35 -35.45 -25.32
CA LEU A 16 -10.75 -34.06 -25.52
C LEU A 16 -9.74 -33.16 -24.77
N PRO A 17 -9.28 -32.04 -25.36
CA PRO A 17 -8.59 -31.05 -24.56
C PRO A 17 -9.61 -30.49 -23.55
N VAL A 18 -9.41 -30.83 -22.28
CA VAL A 18 -9.97 -30.08 -21.16
C VAL A 18 -9.39 -28.67 -21.28
N PHE A 19 -10.23 -27.71 -21.62
CA PHE A 19 -9.91 -26.30 -21.44
C PHE A 19 -9.91 -26.03 -19.93
N ALA A 20 -8.74 -26.15 -19.29
CA ALA A 20 -8.50 -25.56 -17.99
C ALA A 20 -8.27 -24.06 -18.23
N GLN A 21 -9.30 -23.24 -17.96
CA GLN A 21 -9.12 -21.80 -17.77
C GLN A 21 -8.59 -21.60 -16.36
N ASP A 22 -7.27 -21.61 -16.19
CA ASP A 22 -6.63 -21.01 -15.03
C ASP A 22 -6.78 -19.49 -15.16
N GLY A 23 -7.68 -18.92 -14.37
CA GLY A 23 -7.83 -17.48 -14.23
C GLY A 23 -6.68 -16.93 -13.39
N GLU A 24 -5.58 -16.59 -14.05
CA GLU A 24 -4.41 -15.96 -13.44
C GLU A 24 -4.04 -14.68 -14.20
N THR A 25 -4.96 -13.73 -14.21
CA THR A 25 -4.77 -12.32 -14.54
C THR A 25 -5.60 -11.60 -13.48
N ASP A 26 -5.02 -10.78 -12.59
CA ASP A 26 -5.15 -9.32 -12.66
C ASP A 26 -4.27 -8.59 -11.60
N VAL A 27 -3.18 -9.22 -11.11
CA VAL A 27 -2.34 -8.63 -10.04
C VAL A 27 -1.20 -7.74 -10.58
N GLU A 28 -0.73 -8.00 -11.80
CA GLU A 28 0.38 -7.25 -12.42
C GLU A 28 -0.01 -5.83 -12.88
N GLU A 29 -1.26 -5.60 -13.31
CA GLU A 29 -1.70 -4.26 -13.76
C GLU A 29 -1.96 -3.30 -12.57
N ALA A 30 -2.52 -3.82 -11.48
CA ALA A 30 -2.78 -3.04 -10.26
C ALA A 30 -1.48 -2.58 -9.57
N THR A 31 -0.42 -3.38 -9.66
CA THR A 31 0.88 -3.07 -9.06
C THR A 31 1.65 -2.03 -9.87
N ASP A 32 1.56 -2.06 -11.20
CA ASP A 32 2.20 -1.09 -12.10
C ASP A 32 1.53 0.30 -12.02
N ALA A 33 0.20 0.35 -11.89
CA ALA A 33 -0.51 1.61 -11.64
C ALA A 33 -0.09 2.21 -10.27
N ALA A 34 -0.09 1.41 -9.20
CA ALA A 34 0.34 1.85 -7.88
C ALA A 34 1.80 2.30 -7.85
N ALA A 35 2.69 1.62 -8.59
CA ALA A 35 4.09 1.99 -8.70
C ALA A 35 4.27 3.41 -9.26
N ARG A 36 3.56 3.75 -10.35
CA ARG A 36 3.60 5.10 -10.93
C ARG A 36 3.09 6.18 -9.97
N PHE A 37 2.05 5.90 -9.19
CA PHE A 37 1.57 6.84 -8.16
C PHE A 37 2.58 7.05 -7.02
N ILE A 38 3.39 6.02 -6.71
CA ILE A 38 4.39 6.04 -5.63
C ILE A 38 5.63 6.88 -6.02
N GLU A 39 5.95 6.98 -7.32
CA GLU A 39 7.11 7.72 -7.84
C GLU A 39 6.99 9.26 -7.69
N ASP A 40 5.79 9.81 -7.72
CA ASP A 40 5.56 11.27 -7.66
C ASP A 40 5.51 11.82 -6.21
N PHE A 41 5.50 10.95 -5.20
CA PHE A 41 5.42 11.38 -3.82
C PHE A 41 6.79 11.80 -3.29
N ASP A 42 6.95 13.09 -2.92
CA ASP A 42 8.15 13.56 -2.23
C ASP A 42 8.25 12.92 -0.83
N ARG A 43 9.28 12.10 -0.65
CA ARG A 43 9.57 11.38 0.61
C ARG A 43 10.73 12.01 1.38
N GLU A 44 11.21 13.19 0.97
CA GLU A 44 12.27 13.87 1.69
C GLU A 44 11.79 14.21 3.12
N PRO A 45 12.50 13.70 4.16
CA PRO A 45 12.07 13.91 5.54
C PRO A 45 12.17 15.39 5.94
N VAL A 46 11.01 16.01 6.15
CA VAL A 46 10.93 17.36 6.71
C VAL A 46 11.13 17.32 8.22
N ARG A 47 12.13 18.06 8.71
CA ARG A 47 12.47 18.09 10.14
C ARG A 47 11.44 18.79 11.01
N CYS A 48 10.81 19.84 10.50
CA CYS A 48 9.85 20.65 11.24
C CYS A 48 8.74 21.19 10.36
N ILE A 49 7.51 21.15 10.86
CA ILE A 49 6.31 21.68 10.20
C ILE A 49 5.77 22.89 10.97
N MET A 50 4.91 23.69 10.34
CA MET A 50 4.23 24.81 11.02
C MET A 50 2.90 24.31 11.64
N PRO A 51 2.72 24.34 12.98
CA PRO A 51 1.49 23.87 13.61
C PRO A 51 0.25 24.61 13.12
N SER A 52 0.38 25.91 12.85
CA SER A 52 -0.68 26.75 12.32
C SER A 52 -1.17 26.34 10.93
N ARG A 53 -0.42 25.51 10.20
CA ARG A 53 -0.81 24.95 8.90
C ARG A 53 -1.42 23.55 9.03
N ILE A 54 -1.46 22.94 10.21
CA ILE A 54 -2.10 21.62 10.38
C ILE A 54 -3.61 21.79 10.23
N ASP A 55 -4.22 20.98 9.35
CA ASP A 55 -5.66 20.89 9.18
C ASP A 55 -6.25 19.87 10.16
N ARG A 56 -5.70 18.65 10.14
CA ARG A 56 -6.09 17.58 11.07
C ARG A 56 -4.93 16.61 11.31
N THR A 57 -5.04 15.85 12.39
CA THR A 57 -4.11 14.78 12.73
C THR A 57 -4.83 13.45 12.76
N GLU A 58 -4.18 12.41 12.27
CA GLU A 58 -4.69 11.05 12.27
C GLU A 58 -3.70 10.13 12.98
N ILE A 59 -4.20 9.30 13.87
CA ILE A 59 -3.40 8.38 14.67
C ILE A 59 -3.65 6.98 14.12
N ILE A 60 -2.59 6.35 13.63
CA ILE A 60 -2.65 5.02 13.03
C ILE A 60 -2.39 3.95 14.08
N ASP A 61 -1.42 4.16 14.96
CA ASP A 61 -1.03 3.23 16.02
C ASP A 61 -0.42 3.96 17.23
N GLU A 62 0.25 3.23 18.13
CA GLU A 62 0.87 3.75 19.36
C GLU A 62 2.09 4.65 19.12
N ARG A 63 2.54 4.79 17.87
CA ARG A 63 3.73 5.55 17.48
C ARG A 63 3.56 6.37 16.19
N THR A 64 2.56 6.06 15.38
CA THR A 64 2.43 6.62 14.03
C THR A 64 1.32 7.66 14.00
N VAL A 65 1.72 8.90 13.70
CA VAL A 65 0.82 10.03 13.56
C VAL A 65 1.00 10.64 12.17
N ILE A 66 -0.11 10.85 11.49
CA ILE A 66 -0.18 11.54 10.21
C ILE A 66 -0.67 12.96 10.45
N PHE A 67 0.08 13.93 9.93
CA PHE A 67 -0.28 15.34 9.91
C PHE A 67 -0.76 15.71 8.51
N HIS A 68 -2.06 15.98 8.40
CA HIS A 68 -2.67 16.51 7.19
C HIS A 68 -2.56 18.03 7.24
N MET A 69 -1.83 18.62 6.31
CA MET A 69 -1.61 20.06 6.27
C MET A 69 -2.71 20.74 5.46
N ARG A 70 -2.92 22.03 5.71
CA ARG A 70 -3.66 22.92 4.82
C ARG A 70 -2.91 23.00 3.49
N GLY A 71 -3.49 22.37 2.46
CA GLY A 71 -2.86 22.13 1.16
C GLY A 71 -2.98 20.66 0.78
N SER A 72 -2.05 20.18 -0.03
CA SER A 72 -1.92 18.77 -0.44
C SER A 72 -0.88 17.97 0.36
N ASP A 73 -0.12 18.65 1.23
CA ASP A 73 1.01 18.03 1.93
C ASP A 73 0.54 17.15 3.09
N THR A 74 1.13 15.96 3.20
CA THR A 74 0.89 15.00 4.27
C THR A 74 2.22 14.53 4.84
N TYR A 75 2.38 14.61 6.16
CA TYR A 75 3.60 14.18 6.84
C TYR A 75 3.34 13.04 7.80
N LEU A 76 4.18 12.01 7.76
CA LEU A 76 4.18 10.91 8.71
C LEU A 76 5.25 11.17 9.78
N ASN A 77 4.86 11.15 11.04
CA ASN A 77 5.77 11.15 12.17
C ASN A 77 5.69 9.80 12.88
N ARG A 78 6.86 9.22 13.15
CA ARG A 78 7.01 8.01 13.96
C ARG A 78 7.68 8.36 15.27
N LEU A 79 6.93 8.29 16.36
CA LEU A 79 7.39 8.59 17.71
C LEU A 79 8.52 7.63 18.12
N SER A 80 9.53 8.18 18.81
CA SER A 80 10.69 7.43 19.27
C SER A 80 10.35 6.39 20.35
N HIS A 81 9.23 6.57 21.05
CA HIS A 81 8.77 5.69 22.12
C HIS A 81 7.31 5.30 21.87
N ASP A 82 6.89 4.19 22.46
CA ASP A 82 5.50 3.73 22.39
C ASP A 82 4.63 4.58 23.32
N CYS A 83 3.47 4.98 22.82
CA CYS A 83 2.44 5.70 23.57
C CYS A 83 1.17 4.84 23.59
N PRO A 84 1.01 3.89 24.55
CA PRO A 84 -0.06 2.88 24.53
C PRO A 84 -1.49 3.47 24.55
N ARG A 85 -1.62 4.70 25.04
CA ARG A 85 -2.91 5.40 25.07
C ARG A 85 -3.22 6.16 23.78
N LEU A 86 -2.26 6.37 22.89
CA LEU A 86 -2.41 7.23 21.71
C LEU A 86 -3.55 6.75 20.80
N VAL A 87 -3.54 5.46 20.44
CA VAL A 87 -4.59 4.86 19.60
C VAL A 87 -5.94 4.78 20.30
N ARG A 88 -5.96 4.58 21.62
CA ARG A 88 -7.19 4.49 22.42
C ARG A 88 -7.88 5.84 22.57
N GLU A 89 -7.12 6.87 22.89
CA GLU A 89 -7.63 8.22 23.16
C GLU A 89 -7.89 9.00 21.87
N LYS A 90 -7.22 8.60 20.77
CA LYS A 90 -7.23 9.26 19.46
C LYS A 90 -6.96 10.77 19.56
N ARG A 91 -6.16 11.17 20.54
CA ARG A 91 -5.78 12.56 20.81
C ARG A 91 -4.44 12.60 21.53
N PHE A 92 -3.70 13.68 21.32
CA PHE A 92 -2.48 14.01 22.02
C PHE A 92 -2.32 15.53 22.06
N SER A 93 -1.43 15.99 22.92
CA SER A 93 -0.97 17.39 22.94
C SER A 93 0.48 17.43 22.50
N TYR A 94 0.93 18.56 21.98
CA TYR A 94 2.34 18.78 21.70
C TYR A 94 2.74 20.15 22.24
N ASP A 95 3.97 20.25 22.72
CA ASP A 95 4.56 21.50 23.17
C ASP A 95 5.65 21.93 22.18
N VAL A 96 5.49 23.12 21.61
CA VAL A 96 6.43 23.65 20.62
C VAL A 96 7.27 24.75 21.24
N ARG A 97 8.59 24.55 21.26
CA ARG A 97 9.55 25.55 21.79
C ARG A 97 9.75 26.71 20.83
N THR A 98 9.47 26.48 19.56
CA THR A 98 9.51 27.47 18.49
C THR A 98 8.15 27.50 17.80
N ASN A 99 7.88 28.43 16.89
CA ASN A 99 6.63 28.43 16.11
C ASN A 99 6.57 27.28 15.07
N ARG A 100 7.22 26.15 15.34
CA ARG A 100 7.36 24.95 14.51
C ARG A 100 7.25 23.70 15.40
N LEU A 101 6.61 22.66 14.89
CA LEU A 101 6.60 21.32 15.47
C LEU A 101 7.64 20.48 14.74
N CYS A 102 8.69 20.12 15.44
CA CYS A 102 9.82 19.35 14.94
C CYS A 102 9.71 17.87 15.33
N ASN A 103 10.43 17.01 14.61
CA ASN A 103 10.50 15.58 14.88
C ASN A 103 11.11 15.19 16.25
N VAL A 104 11.63 16.17 17.00
CA VAL A 104 12.23 16.02 18.33
C VAL A 104 11.40 16.66 19.45
N ASP A 105 10.35 17.41 19.10
CA ASP A 105 9.49 18.03 20.10
C ASP A 105 8.66 16.96 20.83
N THR A 106 8.36 17.22 22.09
CA THR A 106 7.62 16.28 22.95
C THR A 106 6.15 16.25 22.57
N ILE A 107 5.66 15.02 22.37
CA ILE A 107 4.26 14.65 22.13
C ILE A 107 3.76 13.83 23.32
#